data_AF-A0A2U3L2N1-F1
#
_entry.id   AF-A0A2U3L2N1-F1
#
_cell.length_a   1.000
_cell.length_b   1.000
_cell.length_c   1.000
_cell.angle_alpha   90.00
_cell.angle_beta   90.00
_cell.angle_gamma   90.00
#
_symmetry.space_group_name_H-M   'P 1'
#
loop_
_entity.id
_entity.type
_entity.pdbx_description
1 polymer ?
#
loop_
_entity_poly.entity_id
_entity_poly.type
_entity_poly.pdbx_seq_one_letter_code
_entity_poly.pdbx_strand_id
1 'polypeptide(L)' 'MLFVAAIGVTASSRVVRNNVYPVKIDPPEPIEQVLSRMQSMLNGNPPIWLRRIMQCECVDD' A
#
# COMPACT_ATOMS: atom_id res chain seq x y z
N MET A 1 3.79 0.52 0.33
CA MET A 1 2.72 -0.50 0.47
C MET A 1 3.08 -1.72 -0.35
N LEU A 2 2.61 -2.91 0.03
CA LEU A 2 2.89 -4.17 -0.66
C LEU A 2 1.57 -4.96 -0.83
N PHE A 3 1.22 -5.34 -2.07
CA PHE A 3 0.04 -6.17 -2.34
C PHE A 3 0.47 -7.63 -2.54
N VAL A 4 -0.23 -8.56 -1.90
CA VAL A 4 0.11 -10.00 -1.91
C VAL A 4 -1.15 -10.87 -1.99
N ALA A 5 -1.08 -11.98 -2.71
CA ALA A 5 -2.15 -12.99 -2.70
C ALA A 5 -2.20 -13.74 -1.36
N ALA A 6 -1.04 -14.04 -0.78
CA ALA A 6 -0.92 -14.70 0.51
C ALA A 6 0.31 -14.21 1.28
N ILE A 7 0.17 -14.05 2.60
CA ILE A 7 1.26 -13.73 3.51
C ILE A 7 0.98 -14.35 4.88
N GLY A 8 1.99 -15.01 5.46
CA GLY A 8 1.91 -15.54 6.82
C GLY A 8 2.12 -14.45 7.88
N VAL A 9 1.67 -14.70 9.11
CA VAL A 9 1.75 -13.74 10.23
C VAL A 9 3.20 -13.29 10.48
N THR A 10 4.14 -14.23 10.56
CA THR A 10 5.56 -13.94 10.80
C THR A 10 6.16 -13.07 9.70
N ALA A 11 5.82 -13.34 8.44
CA ALA A 11 6.30 -12.55 7.30
C ALA A 11 5.68 -11.13 7.32
N SER A 12 4.38 -11.03 7.59
CA SER A 12 3.66 -9.75 7.73
C SER A 12 4.30 -8.87 8.81
N SER A 13 4.59 -9.43 9.99
CA SER A 13 5.26 -8.67 11.05
C SER A 13 6.66 -8.19 10.66
N ARG A 14 7.42 -8.99 9.89
CA ARG A 14 8.76 -8.61 9.42
C ARG A 14 8.71 -7.45 8.44
N VAL A 15 7.76 -7.44 7.49
CA VAL A 15 7.65 -6.33 6.52
C VAL A 15 7.15 -5.05 7.18
N VAL A 16 6.21 -5.14 8.13
CA VAL A 16 5.73 -3.99 8.90
C VAL A 16 6.85 -3.33 9.71
N ARG A 17 7.76 -4.13 10.30
CA ARG A 17 8.97 -3.61 10.98
C ARG A 17 9.91 -2.84 10.05
N ASN A 18 9.85 -3.07 8.74
CA ASN A 18 10.61 -2.35 7.73
C ASN A 18 9.78 -1.24 7.06
N ASN A 19 8.73 -0.74 7.72
CA ASN A 19 7.81 0.29 7.22
C ASN A 19 7.10 -0.09 5.90
N VAL A 20 7.01 -1.38 5.60
CA VAL A 20 6.25 -1.91 4.46
C VAL A 20 4.90 -2.43 4.96
N TYR A 21 3.83 -1.79 4.52
CA TYR A 21 2.45 -2.16 4.89
C TYR A 21 1.88 -3.17 3.89
N PRO A 22 1.71 -4.45 4.28
CA PRO A 22 1.16 -5.48 3.41
C PRO A 22 -0.37 -5.40 3.35
N VAL A 23 -0.93 -5.68 2.16
CA VAL A 23 -2.37 -5.79 1.91
C VAL A 23 -2.61 -7.12 1.23
N LYS A 24 -3.32 -8.02 1.91
CA LYS A 24 -3.71 -9.32 1.35
C LYS A 24 -4.91 -9.14 0.43
N ILE A 25 -4.82 -9.70 -0.78
CA ILE A 25 -5.89 -9.73 -1.78
C ILE A 25 -6.38 -11.18 -1.89
N ASP A 26 -7.63 -11.41 -1.49
CA ASP A 26 -8.24 -12.75 -1.44
C ASP A 26 -9.72 -12.64 -1.83
N PRO A 27 -10.15 -13.22 -2.97
CA PRO A 27 -9.35 -14.00 -3.93
C PRO A 27 -8.35 -13.12 -4.71
N PRO A 28 -7.31 -13.71 -5.33
CA PRO A 28 -6.37 -12.97 -6.17
C PRO A 28 -7.09 -12.25 -7.32
N GLU A 29 -6.79 -10.96 -7.49
CA GLU A 29 -7.31 -10.11 -8.55
C GLU A 29 -6.24 -9.87 -9.64
N PRO A 30 -6.61 -9.64 -10.91
CA PRO A 30 -5.68 -9.16 -11.93
C PRO A 30 -4.96 -7.88 -11.51
N ILE A 31 -3.71 -7.72 -11.93
CA ILE A 31 -2.86 -6.60 -11.50
C ILE A 31 -3.44 -5.24 -11.90
N GLU A 32 -4.12 -5.18 -13.04
CA GLU A 32 -4.77 -3.97 -13.55
C GLU A 32 -5.86 -3.46 -12.61
N GLN A 33 -6.62 -4.37 -12.00
CA GLN A 33 -7.67 -4.01 -11.04
C GLN A 33 -7.08 -3.48 -9.74
N VAL A 34 -6.05 -4.16 -9.23
CA VAL A 34 -5.32 -3.74 -8.02
C VAL A 34 -4.70 -2.35 -8.21
N LEU A 35 -4.08 -2.10 -9.37
CA LEU A 35 -3.51 -0.81 -9.73
C LEU A 35 -4.58 0.29 -9.84
N SER A 36 -5.71 0.01 -10.51
CA SER A 36 -6.81 0.97 -10.66
C SER A 36 -7.39 1.37 -9.29
N ARG A 37 -7.61 0.39 -8.40
CA ARG A 37 -8.07 0.66 -7.02
C ARG A 37 -7.06 1.48 -6.23
N MET A 38 -5.78 1.16 -6.36
CA MET A 38 -4.71 1.92 -5.71
C MET A 38 -4.70 3.39 -6.19
N GLN A 39 -4.75 3.62 -7.50
CA GLN A 39 -4.81 4.97 -8.07
C GLN A 39 -6.06 5.74 -7.60
N SER A 40 -7.22 5.08 -7.60
CA SER A 40 -8.47 5.66 -7.11
C SER A 40 -8.40 6.05 -5.63
N MET A 41 -7.79 5.20 -4.79
CA MET A 41 -7.56 5.47 -3.37
C MET A 41 -6.61 6.65 -3.16
N LEU A 42 -5.53 6.73 -3.94
CA LEU A 42 -4.55 7.82 -3.87
C LEU A 42 -5.15 9.16 -4.29
N ASN A 43 -5.97 9.17 -5.35
CA ASN A 43 -6.59 10.38 -5.90
C ASN A 43 -7.81 10.85 -5.09
N GLY A 44 -8.54 9.93 -4.45
CA GLY A 44 -9.77 10.23 -3.73
C GLY A 44 -9.52 10.61 -2.28
N ASN A 45 -9.35 9.59 -1.43
CA ASN A 45 -9.19 9.79 0.01
C ASN A 45 -8.10 8.86 0.54
N PRO A 46 -6.81 9.23 0.36
CA PRO A 46 -5.71 8.37 0.76
C PRO A 46 -5.76 8.10 2.27
N PRO A 47 -5.27 6.93 2.74
CA PRO A 47 -5.21 6.62 4.17
C PRO A 47 -4.46 7.68 4.98
N ILE A 48 -4.86 7.93 6.22
CA ILE A 48 -4.29 9.00 7.08
C ILE A 48 -2.76 8.89 7.20
N TRP A 49 -2.24 7.67 7.37
CA TRP A 49 -0.79 7.44 7.46
C TRP A 49 -0.06 7.83 6.16
N LEU A 50 -0.70 7.65 5.01
CA LEU A 50 -0.15 7.96 3.70
C LEU A 50 -0.26 9.45 3.38
N ARG A 51 -1.31 10.13 3.83
CA ARG A 51 -1.44 11.60 3.69
C ARG A 51 -0.24 12.33 4.25
N ARG A 52 0.26 11.92 5.42
CA ARG A 52 1.43 12.53 6.05
C ARG A 52 2.70 12.38 5.20
N ILE A 53 2.82 11.28 4.45
CA ILE A 53 3.97 11.01 3.59
C ILE A 53 3.82 11.80 2.27
N MET A 54 2.63 11.81 1.67
CA MET A 54 2.36 12.51 0.41
C MET A 54 2.43 14.03 0.54
N GLN A 55 2.09 14.59 1.71
CA GLN A 55 2.24 16.03 2.02
C GLN A 55 3.69 16.43 2.31
N CYS A 56 4.58 15.47 2.51
CA CYS A 56 6.01 15.72 2.67
C CYS A 56 6.63 15.80 1.26
N GLU A 57 6.31 16.88 0.54
CA GLU A 57 7.10 17.25 -0.64
C GLU A 57 8.47 17.72 -0.14
N CYS A 58 9.51 16.93 -0.36
CA CYS A 58 10.82 17.54 -0.62
C CYS A 58 10.68 18.20 -1.98
N VAL A 59 10.60 19.53 -1.97
CA VAL A 59 10.87 20.37 -3.12
C VAL A 59 12.27 19.99 -3.60
N ASP A 60 12.36 19.25 -4.70
CA ASP A 60 13.61 19.13 -5.45
C ASP A 60 13.78 20.40 -6.30
N ASP A 61 14.33 21.46 -5.68
CA ASP A 61 15.02 22.61 -6.30
C ASP A 61 16.09 23.13 -5.33
#